data_AF-A0A2J6J8T4-F1
#
_entry.id   AF-A0A2J6J8T4-F1
#
_cell.length_a   1.000
_cell.length_b   1.000
_cell.length_c   1.000
_cell.angle_alpha   90.00
_cell.angle_beta   90.00
_cell.angle_gamma   90.00
#
_symmetry.space_group_name_H-M   'P 1'
#
loop_
_entity.id
_entity.type
_entity.pdbx_description
1 polymer ?
#
loop_
_entity_poly.entity_id
_entity_poly.type
_entity_poly.pdbx_seq_one_letter_code
_entity_poly.pdbx_strand_id
1 'polypeptide(L)'
;MNHPGEWTHGGYHEIRGDKRRNRMIDFDALMDALEIGNMATLRTSHEEWIAEALSIKPTHREEVWSRSIAVGSEGSVEKVLELLGAKGRGPAVAATKVSFLVKLLSNRNISLFS
;
A
#
# COMPACT_ATOMS: atom_id res chain seq x y z
N MET A 1 11.85 3.74 -13.14
CA MET A 1 11.29 4.83 -12.33
C MET A 1 12.05 4.82 -11.02
N ASN A 2 12.87 5.85 -10.80
CA ASN A 2 13.87 5.86 -9.74
C ASN A 2 13.47 6.77 -8.57
N HIS A 3 12.59 7.73 -8.83
CA HIS A 3 12.06 8.62 -7.80
C HIS A 3 10.54 8.82 -7.93
N PRO A 4 9.77 8.82 -6.83
CA PRO A 4 8.30 9.02 -6.86
C PRO A 4 7.85 10.32 -7.53
N GLY A 5 8.68 11.37 -7.46
CA GLY A 5 8.46 12.65 -8.13
C GLY A 5 8.56 12.62 -9.66
N GLU A 6 8.95 11.50 -10.29
CA GLU A 6 8.80 11.31 -11.74
C GLU A 6 7.34 11.04 -12.13
N TRP A 7 6.48 10.65 -11.19
CA TRP A 7 5.09 10.31 -11.46
C TRP A 7 4.15 11.45 -11.11
N THR A 8 3.80 12.21 -12.14
CA THR A 8 2.94 13.41 -12.08
C THR A 8 1.58 13.16 -11.43
N HIS A 9 1.04 11.94 -11.55
CA HIS A 9 -0.28 11.58 -11.04
C HIS A 9 -0.24 10.92 -9.66
N GLY A 10 0.94 10.73 -9.09
CA GLY A 10 1.11 10.19 -7.74
C GLY A 10 0.88 11.24 -6.65
N GLY A 11 0.72 10.77 -5.41
CA GLY A 11 0.53 11.63 -4.24
C GLY A 11 1.77 12.44 -3.83
N TYR A 12 2.95 12.16 -4.40
CA TYR A 12 4.21 12.80 -4.07
C TYR A 12 4.13 14.34 -4.16
N HIS A 13 3.72 14.85 -5.33
CA HIS A 13 3.62 16.29 -5.59
C HIS A 13 2.54 16.98 -4.76
N GLU A 14 1.54 16.21 -4.35
CA GLU A 14 0.48 16.72 -3.49
C GLU A 14 0.99 16.95 -2.07
N ILE A 15 1.70 15.98 -1.48
CA ILE A 15 2.29 16.10 -0.14
C ILE A 15 3.37 17.19 -0.12
N ARG A 16 4.20 17.30 -1.16
CA ARG A 16 5.18 18.40 -1.31
C ARG A 16 4.55 19.80 -1.37
N GLY A 17 3.26 19.89 -1.71
CA GLY A 17 2.54 21.16 -1.80
C GLY A 17 2.61 21.84 -3.16
N ASP A 18 3.13 21.15 -4.19
CA ASP A 18 3.22 21.63 -5.57
C ASP A 18 1.81 21.71 -6.20
N LYS A 19 0.88 20.90 -5.70
CA LYS A 19 -0.50 20.83 -6.17
C LYS A 19 -1.44 21.61 -5.25
N ARG A 20 -1.92 22.77 -5.73
CA ARG A 20 -2.86 23.64 -4.98
C ARG A 20 -4.34 23.40 -5.30
N ARG A 21 -4.68 22.69 -6.38
CA ARG A 21 -6.06 22.40 -6.82
C ARG A 21 -6.24 20.91 -7.06
N ASN A 22 -7.45 20.39 -6.88
CA ASN A 22 -7.80 18.96 -7.03
C ASN A 22 -6.97 18.05 -6.11
N ARG A 23 -6.91 18.41 -4.83
CA ARG A 23 -6.28 17.58 -3.79
C ARG A 23 -7.18 16.37 -3.51
N MET A 24 -6.58 15.19 -3.50
CA MET A 24 -7.24 13.91 -3.21
C MET A 24 -6.89 13.40 -1.80
N ILE A 25 -5.80 13.89 -1.23
CA ILE A 25 -5.33 13.57 0.11
C ILE A 25 -6.04 14.49 1.11
N ASP A 26 -6.70 13.86 2.07
CA ASP A 26 -7.13 14.54 3.28
C ASP A 26 -5.91 14.75 4.18
N PHE A 27 -5.39 15.98 4.19
CA PHE A 27 -4.18 16.30 4.93
C PHE A 27 -4.39 16.35 6.45
N ASP A 28 -5.60 16.69 6.90
CA ASP A 28 -5.90 16.74 8.33
C ASP A 28 -5.94 15.31 8.87
N ALA A 29 -6.67 14.41 8.21
CA ALA A 29 -6.71 13.00 8.58
C ALA A 29 -5.33 12.31 8.47
N LEU A 30 -4.53 12.67 7.46
CA LEU A 30 -3.17 12.16 7.32
C LEU A 30 -2.25 12.64 8.45
N MET A 31 -2.32 13.92 8.80
CA MET A 31 -1.54 14.50 9.90
C MET A 31 -1.93 13.88 11.24
N ASP A 32 -3.22 13.71 11.50
CA ASP A 32 -3.73 13.04 12.69
C ASP A 32 -3.23 11.59 12.79
N ALA A 33 -3.29 10.83 11.69
CA ALA A 33 -2.84 9.44 11.65
C ALA A 33 -1.32 9.27 11.88
N LEU A 34 -0.54 10.29 11.53
CA LEU A 34 0.93 10.30 11.70
C LEU A 34 1.36 11.02 12.98
N GLU A 35 0.42 11.55 13.77
CA GLU A 35 0.69 12.41 14.93
C GLU A 35 1.57 13.63 14.60
N ILE A 36 1.41 14.18 13.38
CA ILE A 36 2.19 15.31 12.89
C ILE A 36 1.36 16.59 13.00
N GLY A 37 1.80 17.55 13.81
CA GLY A 37 1.02 18.76 14.08
C GLY A 37 1.03 19.83 12.99
N ASN A 38 1.82 19.69 11.91
CA ASN A 38 1.84 20.70 10.85
C ASN A 38 2.37 20.18 9.50
N MET A 39 1.95 20.87 8.43
CA MET A 39 2.32 20.56 7.05
C MET A 39 3.81 20.66 6.74
N ALA A 40 4.58 21.51 7.43
CA ALA A 40 6.01 21.64 7.18
C ALA A 40 6.75 20.38 7.65
N THR A 41 6.43 19.92 8.86
CA THR A 41 6.94 18.65 9.40
C THR A 41 6.53 17.47 8.52
N LEU A 42 5.27 17.40 8.08
CA LEU A 42 4.79 16.33 7.18
C LEU A 42 5.63 16.27 5.89
N ARG A 43 5.93 17.43 5.29
CA ARG A 43 6.73 17.52 4.07
C ARG A 43 8.16 17.05 4.27
N THR A 44 8.80 17.47 5.36
CA THR A 44 10.18 17.09 5.69
C THR A 44 10.25 15.60 5.99
N SER A 45 9.38 15.08 6.86
CA SER A 45 9.35 13.64 7.19
C SER A 45 9.09 12.79 5.95
N HIS A 46 8.18 13.19 5.07
CA HIS A 46 7.92 12.48 3.81
C HIS A 46 9.13 12.46 2.87
N GLU A 47 9.91 13.55 2.79
CA GLU A 47 11.18 13.55 2.03
C GLU A 47 12.21 12.59 2.63
N GLU A 48 12.35 12.61 3.95
CA GLU A 48 13.28 11.73 4.67
C GLU A 48 12.92 10.26 4.46
N TRP A 49 11.64 9.89 4.58
CA TRP A 49 11.17 8.53 4.32
C TRP A 49 11.43 8.09 2.89
N ILE A 50 11.28 8.98 1.91
CA ILE A 50 11.59 8.65 0.51
C ILE A 50 13.08 8.48 0.32
N ALA A 51 13.90 9.37 0.86
CA ALA A 51 15.36 9.24 0.78
C ALA A 51 15.85 7.94 1.43
N GLU A 52 15.31 7.61 2.61
CA GLU A 52 15.59 6.35 3.32
C GLU A 52 15.17 5.14 2.48
N ALA A 53 13.92 5.12 1.99
CA ALA A 53 13.39 4.03 1.18
C ALA A 53 14.22 3.79 -0.09
N LEU A 54 14.67 4.87 -0.74
CA LEU A 54 15.53 4.80 -1.92
C LEU A 54 16.96 4.33 -1.58
N SER A 55 17.42 4.53 -0.34
CA SER A 55 18.76 4.10 0.10
C SER A 55 18.86 2.62 0.47
N ILE A 56 17.77 2.01 0.96
CA ILE A 56 17.80 0.65 1.55
C ILE A 56 17.82 -0.47 0.48
N LYS A 57 17.22 -0.29 -0.70
CA LYS A 57 17.31 -1.23 -1.85
C LYS A 57 16.66 -0.65 -3.12
N PRO A 58 17.05 -1.09 -4.33
CA PRO A 58 16.43 -0.66 -5.57
C PRO A 58 14.96 -1.08 -5.60
N THR A 59 14.14 -0.21 -6.20
CA THR A 59 12.69 -0.18 -6.38
C THR A 59 12.05 -1.52 -6.78
N HIS A 60 12.14 -2.53 -5.93
CA HIS A 60 11.50 -3.81 -6.18
C HIS A 60 10.07 -3.73 -5.65
N ARG A 61 9.10 -4.09 -6.49
CA ARG A 61 7.72 -4.18 -6.05
C ARG A 61 7.65 -5.14 -4.87
N GLU A 62 7.22 -4.63 -3.73
CA GLU A 62 6.84 -5.45 -2.60
C GLU A 62 5.62 -6.29 -2.99
N GLU A 63 5.74 -7.61 -2.83
CA GLU A 63 4.68 -8.54 -3.22
C GLU A 63 3.40 -8.33 -2.41
N VAL A 64 3.53 -7.82 -1.19
CA VAL A 64 2.39 -7.51 -0.32
C VAL A 64 1.46 -6.49 -0.99
N TRP A 65 1.99 -5.41 -1.56
CA TRP A 65 1.16 -4.39 -2.20
C TRP A 65 0.70 -4.75 -3.61
N SER A 66 1.38 -5.69 -4.27
CA SER A 66 1.12 -6.03 -5.67
C SER A 66 0.37 -7.35 -5.89
N ARG A 67 0.38 -8.26 -4.91
CA ARG A 67 -0.23 -9.60 -5.00
C ARG A 67 -1.26 -9.88 -3.91
N SER A 68 -1.45 -8.99 -2.94
CA SER A 68 -2.53 -9.13 -1.95
C SER A 68 -3.83 -8.62 -2.52
N ILE A 69 -4.92 -9.29 -2.16
CA ILE A 69 -6.27 -8.90 -2.56
C ILE A 69 -6.90 -7.95 -1.55
N ALA A 70 -6.54 -8.12 -0.29
CA ALA A 70 -6.96 -7.26 0.80
C ALA A 70 -5.80 -7.09 1.79
N VAL A 71 -5.69 -5.87 2.32
CA VAL A 71 -4.78 -5.48 3.39
C VAL A 71 -5.59 -4.66 4.37
N GLY A 72 -5.48 -4.92 5.67
CA GLY A 72 -6.18 -4.12 6.67
C GLY A 72 -6.38 -4.83 8.01
N SER A 73 -7.38 -4.40 8.76
CA SER A 73 -7.83 -5.14 9.95
C SER A 73 -8.47 -6.47 9.57
N GLU A 74 -8.46 -7.43 10.49
CA GLU A 74 -9.04 -8.75 10.30
C GLU A 74 -10.48 -8.68 9.75
N GLY A 75 -11.38 -7.96 10.42
CA GLY A 75 -12.77 -7.83 9.97
C GLY A 75 -12.91 -7.16 8.59
N SER A 76 -12.00 -6.26 8.20
CA SER A 76 -12.02 -5.68 6.86
C SER A 76 -11.63 -6.71 5.80
N VAL A 77 -10.60 -7.51 6.11
CA VAL A 77 -10.10 -8.57 5.25
C VAL A 77 -11.13 -9.71 5.13
N GLU A 78 -11.78 -10.08 6.23
CA GLU A 78 -12.87 -11.06 6.26
C GLU A 78 -14.04 -10.61 5.39
N LYS A 79 -14.47 -9.35 5.52
CA LYS A 79 -15.55 -8.81 4.67
C LYS A 79 -15.20 -8.87 3.18
N VAL A 80 -13.95 -8.57 2.81
CA VAL A 80 -13.50 -8.71 1.41
C VAL A 80 -13.51 -10.17 0.99
N LEU A 81 -13.10 -11.09 1.86
CA LEU A 81 -13.12 -12.53 1.58
C LEU A 81 -14.55 -13.07 1.42
N GLU A 82 -15.49 -12.63 2.25
CA GLU A 82 -16.91 -12.97 2.15
C GLU A 82 -17.50 -12.52 0.80
N LEU A 83 -17.23 -11.28 0.39
CA LEU A 83 -17.66 -10.75 -0.91
C LEU A 83 -17.08 -11.53 -2.10
N LEU A 84 -15.88 -12.09 -1.95
CA LEU A 84 -15.22 -12.90 -2.98
C LEU A 84 -15.70 -14.36 -3.01
N GLY A 85 -16.41 -14.83 -1.98
CA GLY A 85 -17.01 -16.17 -1.92
C GLY A 85 -15.98 -17.31 -2.09
N ALA A 86 -16.35 -18.36 -2.82
CA ALA A 86 -15.47 -19.52 -3.05
C ALA A 86 -14.20 -19.20 -3.87
N LYS A 87 -14.15 -18.06 -4.57
CA LYS A 87 -13.00 -17.63 -5.38
C LYS A 87 -11.89 -16.96 -4.56
N GLY A 88 -12.18 -16.54 -3.32
CA GLY A 88 -11.20 -15.89 -2.44
C GLY A 88 -10.38 -16.83 -1.55
N ARG A 89 -10.69 -18.13 -1.54
CA ARG A 89 -10.06 -19.10 -0.62
C ARG A 89 -8.77 -19.67 -1.20
N GLY A 90 -7.63 -19.10 -0.81
CA GLY A 90 -6.27 -19.65 -1.00
C GLY A 90 -5.56 -19.85 0.35
N PRO A 91 -4.34 -20.45 0.38
CA PRO A 91 -3.64 -20.76 1.63
C PRO A 91 -3.26 -19.53 2.46
N ALA A 92 -3.11 -19.77 3.77
CA ALA A 92 -3.41 -18.88 4.88
C ALA A 92 -2.60 -17.58 5.03
N VAL A 93 -3.31 -16.66 5.70
CA VAL A 93 -2.96 -15.36 6.27
C VAL A 93 -1.59 -15.34 6.92
N ALA A 94 -0.72 -14.43 6.46
CA ALA A 94 0.51 -14.06 7.16
C ALA A 94 0.22 -12.80 7.99
N ALA A 95 0.05 -12.96 9.31
CA ALA A 95 -0.07 -11.83 10.22
C ALA A 95 1.30 -11.17 10.38
N THR A 96 1.45 -9.92 9.94
CA THR A 96 2.61 -9.09 10.28
C THR A 96 2.11 -7.90 11.11
N LYS A 97 2.90 -7.50 12.11
CA LYS A 97 2.59 -6.72 13.31
C LYS A 97 1.70 -5.45 13.21
N VAL A 98 1.28 -5.02 12.02
CA VAL A 98 0.43 -3.83 11.82
C VAL A 98 -0.70 -4.05 10.80
N SER A 99 -0.77 -5.19 10.09
CA SER A 99 -1.83 -5.46 9.10
C SER A 99 -2.05 -6.95 8.82
N PHE A 100 -3.32 -7.34 8.64
CA PHE A 100 -3.71 -8.65 8.13
C PHE A 100 -3.66 -8.66 6.60
N LEU A 101 -3.08 -9.71 6.03
CA LEU A 101 -2.85 -9.86 4.59
C LEU A 101 -3.40 -11.20 4.08
N VAL A 102 -4.16 -11.17 2.97
CA VAL A 102 -4.59 -12.38 2.24
C VAL A 102 -3.97 -12.40 0.85
N LYS A 103 -3.24 -13.48 0.54
CA LYS A 103 -2.53 -13.70 -0.72
C LYS A 103 -3.16 -14.87 -1.50
N LEU A 104 -3.43 -14.69 -2.79
CA LEU A 104 -3.79 -15.79 -3.70
C LEU A 104 -2.61 -16.10 -4.62
N LEU A 105 -2.12 -17.34 -4.60
CA LEU A 105 -1.27 -17.89 -5.66
C LEU A 105 -1.98 -19.11 -6.27
N SER A 106 -2.48 -18.92 -7.49
CA SER A 106 -3.03 -20.00 -8.31
C SER A 106 -1.88 -20.89 -8.81
N ASN A 107 -1.52 -21.91 -8.05
CA ASN A 107 -0.68 -22.99 -8.56
C ASN A 107 -1.60 -23.99 -9.29
N ARG A 108 -1.79 -23.79 -10.60
CA ARG A 108 -2.42 -24.78 -11.45
C ARG A 108 -1.41 -25.89 -11.73
N ASN A 109 -1.38 -26.92 -10.87
CA ASN A 109 -1.01 -28.25 -11.34
C ASN A 109 -2.23 -28.80 -12.10
N ILE A 110 -2.32 -28.51 -13.39
CA ILE A 110 -3.16 -29.29 -14.29
C ILE A 110 -2.34 -30.54 -14.61
N SER A 111 -2.57 -31.60 -13.86
CA SER A 111 -2.35 -32.97 -14.33
C SER A 111 -3.71 -33.63 -14.45
N LEU A 112 -4.40 -33.30 -15.55
CA LEU A 112 -5.48 -34.11 -16.09
C LEU A 112 -5.27 -34.13 -17.60
N PHE A 113 -4.48 -35.09 -18.08
CA PHE A 113 -4.74 -35.80 -19.33
C PHE A 113 -4.08 -37.19 -19.27
N SER A 114 -4.98 -38.18 -19.29
CA SER A 114 -4.89 -39.63 -19.47
C SER A 114 -4.16 -40.49 -18.45
#